data_AF-A0A0C9QJ10-F1
#
_entry.id   AF-A0A0C9QJ10-F1
#
_cell.length_a   1.000
_cell.length_b   1.000
_cell.length_c   1.000
_cell.angle_alpha   90.00
_cell.angle_beta   90.00
_cell.angle_gamma   90.00
#
_symmetry.space_group_name_H-M   'P 1'
#
loop_
_entity.id
_entity.type
_entity.pdbx_description
1 polymer ?
#
loop_
_entity_poly.entity_id
_entity_poly.type
_entity_poly.pdbx_seq_one_letter_code
_entity_poly.pdbx_strand_id
1 'polypeptide(L)'
;MRCTIQLNHILILNAVFLVVGGRDDAPCIEENKFYRNPNTPAHSVWAPTECAKYFLCLDNEVFEFKCSEGLLFDVTRQICDFKTNVDNCDVTTDVQPPKPLLENGNCDSGNLACGDATCLPNIYFCDGSVDCPDGSDEAWCDGHDPNAALPCNTENCSLPDCWCSHDGKQIPGNLTVSDVPQMITITFDDAVNAENFDLYTKLFNDERKNPNGCPIRATFYVSHQYTNHRDVQDLWNNRHEIAAHSVTHRGPEEWWSHNATIEDWFDEMVGLSNILNKFAAVRLEDIKGLRAPFLRVGWNKQFLMMSEFGFSYDSSMVAPFTDSPFWPYTLDYQAPHECVGTDQNCPTRAYPGVWEVPLNQLLIGDYTCAMVEQCPSSLTGEEIYKMLMLNFKRHYLTNRAPLGLHFNSMWFRNPTHIYAFEKFLDDILHLSDVYFTTTHQTIEWMKKPTGINELSSFEPWQCHPRDLAPHEIACEMPNTCKLSSRVLKSYRYLTTCFDCPKQYPWFRNEFGRD
;
A
#
# COMPACT_ATOMS: atom_id res chain seq x y z
N MET A 1 -12.00 -38.74 14.77
CA MET A 1 -10.83 -38.94 15.65
C MET A 1 -9.58 -38.55 14.88
N ARG A 2 -8.88 -37.54 15.40
CA ARG A 2 -7.47 -37.17 15.20
C ARG A 2 -7.00 -36.88 13.77
N CYS A 3 -7.08 -35.59 13.45
CA CYS A 3 -6.22 -34.91 12.50
C CYS A 3 -4.77 -34.95 13.01
N THR A 4 -3.81 -35.35 12.17
CA THR A 4 -2.38 -35.17 12.42
C THR A 4 -1.80 -34.47 11.21
N ILE A 5 -1.31 -33.26 11.46
CA ILE A 5 -0.70 -32.34 10.49
C ILE A 5 0.67 -32.92 10.10
N GLN A 6 0.92 -33.01 8.79
CA GLN A 6 2.19 -33.45 8.23
C GLN A 6 2.90 -32.22 7.65
N LEU A 7 3.82 -31.64 8.44
CA LEU A 7 4.77 -30.63 7.98
C LEU A 7 5.96 -31.35 7.34
N ASN A 8 6.14 -31.16 6.03
CA ASN A 8 7.34 -31.42 5.23
C ASN A 8 7.43 -30.18 4.31
N HIS A 9 8.54 -29.51 4.05
CA HIS A 9 9.97 -29.78 4.16
C HIS A 9 10.66 -28.40 4.09
N ILE A 10 11.51 -28.02 5.05
CA ILE A 10 12.54 -26.99 4.80
C ILE A 10 13.90 -27.65 4.96
N LEU A 11 14.63 -27.65 3.85
CA LEU A 11 16.00 -28.10 3.72
C LEU A 11 16.94 -27.21 4.54
N ILE A 12 17.63 -27.87 5.47
CA ILE A 12 19.08 -27.79 5.76
C ILE A 12 19.82 -26.65 5.01
N LEU A 13 20.06 -25.54 5.71
CA LEU A 13 21.29 -24.77 5.55
C LEU A 13 22.12 -24.95 6.83
N ASN A 14 23.31 -25.53 6.67
CA ASN A 14 24.28 -25.73 7.73
C ASN A 14 24.74 -24.37 8.29
N ALA A 15 24.15 -23.95 9.40
CA ALA A 15 24.77 -23.06 10.36
C ALA A 15 25.11 -23.88 11.60
N VAL A 16 26.37 -23.83 12.00
CA VAL A 16 26.92 -24.55 13.15
C VAL A 16 26.19 -24.07 14.42
N PHE A 17 25.29 -24.90 14.94
CA PHE A 17 24.73 -24.72 16.29
C PHE A 17 25.82 -25.02 17.32
N LEU A 18 26.46 -23.96 17.80
CA LEU A 18 27.14 -23.98 19.09
C LEU A 18 26.06 -23.84 20.17
N VAL A 19 25.56 -24.97 20.68
CA VAL A 19 24.86 -25.02 21.97
C VAL A 19 25.91 -24.71 23.03
N VAL A 20 26.05 -23.43 23.38
CA VAL A 20 26.76 -23.01 24.59
C VAL A 20 25.72 -22.91 25.68
N GLY A 21 25.61 -23.98 26.47
CA GLY A 21 24.87 -23.94 27.72
C GLY A 21 25.55 -22.98 28.70
N GLY A 22 24.98 -21.79 28.85
CA GLY A 22 25.14 -20.90 29.98
C GLY A 22 23.77 -20.74 30.64
N ARG A 23 23.67 -21.04 31.92
CA ARG A 23 22.40 -21.02 32.66
C ARG A 23 22.07 -19.59 33.08
N ASP A 24 21.63 -18.77 32.13
CA ASP A 24 20.87 -17.55 32.42
C ASP A 24 19.44 -18.02 32.71
N ASP A 25 19.01 -17.93 33.97
CA ASP A 25 17.71 -18.42 34.47
C ASP A 25 16.59 -17.45 34.02
N ALA A 26 16.41 -17.33 32.69
CA ALA A 26 15.36 -16.51 32.09
C ALA A 26 13.99 -17.21 32.29
N PRO A 27 13.01 -16.56 32.93
CA PRO A 27 11.67 -17.12 33.08
C PRO A 27 10.95 -17.11 31.73
N CYS A 28 10.11 -18.12 31.49
CA CYS A 28 9.20 -18.14 30.35
C CYS A 28 8.21 -16.97 30.44
N ILE A 29 8.22 -16.08 29.44
CA ILE A 29 7.31 -14.94 29.31
C ILE A 29 6.79 -14.92 27.87
N GLU A 30 5.47 -14.71 27.73
CA GLU A 30 4.72 -14.65 26.47
C GLU A 30 4.76 -15.92 25.60
N GLU A 31 3.58 -16.44 25.27
CA GLU A 31 3.44 -17.44 24.20
C GLU A 31 3.43 -16.68 22.85
N ASN A 32 4.55 -16.77 22.10
CA ASN A 32 4.73 -16.31 20.70
C ASN A 32 5.41 -14.95 20.42
N LYS A 33 6.10 -14.32 21.37
CA LYS A 33 6.98 -13.15 21.09
C LYS A 33 8.38 -13.32 21.69
N PHE A 34 9.37 -12.65 21.10
CA PHE A 34 10.71 -12.59 21.64
C PHE A 34 10.82 -11.52 22.73
N TYR A 35 11.50 -11.84 23.82
CA TYR A 35 11.65 -10.97 24.99
C TYR A 35 13.10 -10.94 25.49
N ARG A 36 13.44 -9.99 26.38
CA ARG A 36 14.73 -9.99 27.09
C ARG A 36 14.60 -10.65 28.44
N ASN A 37 15.71 -11.15 28.98
CA ASN A 37 15.70 -11.70 30.32
C ASN A 37 15.38 -10.60 31.37
N PRO A 38 14.24 -10.67 32.09
CA PRO A 38 13.90 -9.72 33.16
C PRO A 38 14.88 -9.75 34.33
N ASN A 39 15.61 -10.87 34.50
CA ASN A 39 16.56 -11.04 35.59
C ASN A 39 17.92 -10.38 35.29
N THR A 40 18.10 -9.78 34.10
CA THR A 40 19.33 -9.06 33.76
C THR A 40 19.50 -7.85 34.68
N PRO A 41 20.65 -7.71 35.36
CA PRO A 41 20.89 -6.56 36.24
C PRO A 41 20.78 -5.23 35.49
N ALA A 42 20.11 -4.23 36.09
CA ALA A 42 19.87 -2.93 35.46
C ALA A 42 21.13 -2.20 34.95
N HIS A 43 22.30 -2.45 35.53
CA HIS A 43 23.57 -1.87 35.08
C HIS A 43 24.15 -2.56 33.83
N SER A 44 23.63 -3.73 33.48
CA SER A 44 24.13 -4.58 32.39
C SER A 44 23.21 -4.60 31.17
N VAL A 45 21.95 -4.17 31.28
CA VAL A 45 20.97 -4.22 30.18
C VAL A 45 21.45 -3.51 28.92
N TRP A 46 22.21 -2.41 29.05
CA TRP A 46 22.79 -1.67 27.93
C TRP A 46 24.16 -2.17 27.45
N ALA A 47 24.70 -3.23 28.06
CA ALA A 47 25.93 -3.85 27.57
C ALA A 47 25.65 -4.46 26.19
N PRO A 48 26.49 -4.22 25.16
CA PRO A 48 26.22 -4.73 23.81
C PRO A 48 26.01 -6.24 23.74
N THR A 49 26.67 -6.99 24.62
CA THR A 49 26.52 -8.45 24.71
C THR A 49 25.18 -8.89 25.28
N GLU A 50 24.62 -8.12 26.22
CA GLU A 50 23.33 -8.41 26.86
C GLU A 50 22.17 -7.83 26.04
N CYS A 51 22.32 -6.61 25.51
CA CYS A 51 21.32 -6.00 24.63
C CYS A 51 21.19 -6.73 23.27
N ALA A 52 22.17 -7.55 22.89
CA ALA A 52 22.07 -8.44 21.73
C ALA A 52 21.37 -9.78 22.03
N LYS A 53 21.16 -10.16 23.29
CA LYS A 53 20.47 -11.40 23.67
C LYS A 53 18.96 -11.21 23.73
N TYR A 54 18.23 -12.24 23.34
CA TYR A 54 16.77 -12.31 23.38
C TYR A 54 16.31 -13.76 23.51
N PHE A 55 15.07 -13.97 23.94
CA PHE A 55 14.55 -15.26 24.34
C PHE A 55 13.17 -15.49 23.74
N LEU A 56 12.79 -16.74 23.50
CA LEU A 56 11.44 -17.14 23.09
C LEU A 56 10.95 -18.24 24.03
N CYS A 57 9.69 -18.19 24.45
CA CYS A 57 9.08 -19.29 25.18
C CYS A 57 8.12 -20.09 24.27
N LEU A 58 8.31 -21.41 24.19
CA LEU A 58 7.41 -22.34 23.49
C LEU A 58 7.16 -23.55 24.39
N ASP A 59 5.90 -23.91 24.61
CA ASP A 59 5.51 -25.06 25.45
C ASP A 59 6.19 -25.07 26.84
N ASN A 60 6.35 -23.88 27.43
CA ASN A 60 7.03 -23.67 28.72
C ASN A 60 8.55 -24.01 28.71
N GLU A 61 9.16 -24.12 27.53
CA GLU A 61 10.60 -24.19 27.31
C GLU A 61 11.14 -22.87 26.77
N VAL A 62 12.27 -22.40 27.31
CA VAL A 62 12.90 -21.13 26.96
C VAL A 62 14.08 -21.36 26.01
N PHE A 63 14.07 -20.66 24.89
CA PHE A 63 15.11 -20.69 23.87
C PHE A 63 15.85 -19.34 23.87
N GLU A 64 17.17 -19.37 24.09
CA GLU A 64 18.03 -18.19 23.99
C GLU A 64 18.52 -17.99 22.56
N PHE A 65 18.52 -16.74 22.13
CA PHE A 65 19.04 -16.28 20.86
C PHE A 65 19.95 -15.06 21.09
N LYS A 66 20.77 -14.77 20.07
CA LYS A 66 21.66 -13.63 20.08
C LYS A 66 21.79 -13.05 18.67
N CYS A 67 21.71 -11.73 18.57
CA CYS A 67 21.95 -11.01 17.33
C CYS A 67 23.38 -11.21 16.82
N SER A 68 23.56 -11.09 15.50
CA SER A 68 24.88 -11.07 14.86
C SER A 68 25.78 -9.96 15.42
N GLU A 69 27.10 -10.12 15.27
CA GLU A 69 28.07 -9.19 15.84
C GLU A 69 27.80 -7.73 15.39
N GLY A 70 27.70 -6.82 16.36
CA GLY A 70 27.46 -5.39 16.12
C GLY A 70 25.99 -4.96 16.08
N LEU A 71 25.04 -5.90 16.13
CA LEU A 71 23.60 -5.63 16.19
C LEU A 71 23.05 -5.82 17.61
N LEU A 72 22.00 -5.06 17.93
CA LEU A 72 21.24 -5.14 19.17
C LEU A 72 19.82 -5.58 18.85
N PHE A 73 19.18 -6.30 19.77
CA PHE A 73 17.79 -6.71 19.59
C PHE A 73 16.86 -5.52 19.89
N ASP A 74 15.81 -5.31 19.12
CA ASP A 74 14.77 -4.33 19.39
C ASP A 74 13.52 -5.10 19.87
N VAL A 75 13.15 -4.92 21.14
CA VAL A 75 12.02 -5.67 21.76
C VAL A 75 10.67 -5.25 21.17
N THR A 76 10.52 -4.00 20.76
CA THR A 76 9.27 -3.50 20.18
C THR A 76 9.15 -3.95 18.72
N ARG A 77 10.22 -3.83 17.93
CA ARG A 77 10.23 -4.16 16.49
C ARG A 77 10.53 -5.64 16.20
N GLN A 78 10.89 -6.42 17.21
CA GLN A 78 11.20 -7.86 17.11
C GLN A 78 12.32 -8.20 16.10
N ILE A 79 13.28 -7.30 15.90
CA ILE A 79 14.40 -7.45 14.95
C ILE A 79 15.75 -7.16 15.60
N CYS A 80 16.84 -7.58 14.93
CA CYS A 80 18.19 -7.15 15.27
C CYS A 80 18.60 -5.95 14.40
N ASP A 81 18.85 -4.79 15.00
CA ASP A 81 19.21 -3.55 14.30
C ASP A 81 20.52 -2.95 14.85
N PHE A 82 21.09 -1.98 14.15
CA PHE A 82 22.27 -1.27 14.60
C PHE A 82 22.00 -0.50 15.89
N LYS A 83 23.03 -0.39 16.73
CA LYS A 83 22.98 0.31 18.02
C LYS A 83 22.39 1.73 17.98
N THR A 84 22.46 2.42 16.85
CA THR A 84 21.88 3.77 16.69
C THR A 84 20.36 3.78 16.60
N ASN A 85 19.75 2.64 16.25
CA ASN A 85 18.32 2.49 16.00
C ASN A 85 17.60 1.75 17.14
N VAL A 86 18.35 1.27 18.15
CA VAL A 86 17.83 0.49 19.27
C VAL A 86 17.99 1.30 20.56
N ASP A 87 16.87 1.73 21.14
CA ASP A 87 16.80 2.53 22.36
C ASP A 87 16.01 1.88 23.50
N ASN A 88 15.66 0.59 23.37
CA ASN A 88 14.83 -0.18 24.31
C ASN A 88 15.57 -1.39 24.92
N CYS A 89 16.88 -1.28 25.17
CA CYS A 89 17.67 -2.36 25.80
C CYS A 89 17.19 -2.72 27.22
N ASP A 90 16.56 -1.77 27.91
CA ASP A 90 16.01 -1.87 29.27
C ASP A 90 14.57 -2.38 29.33
N VAL A 91 13.90 -2.50 28.17
CA VAL A 91 12.54 -3.02 28.06
C VAL A 91 12.59 -4.55 27.96
N THR A 92 11.90 -5.24 28.87
CA THR A 92 11.90 -6.72 28.90
C THR A 92 10.97 -7.32 27.84
N THR A 93 9.75 -6.80 27.77
CA THR A 93 8.68 -7.25 26.87
C THR A 93 8.03 -6.02 26.27
N ASP A 94 7.45 -6.20 25.10
CA ASP A 94 6.56 -5.21 24.54
C ASP A 94 5.29 -5.15 25.40
N VAL A 95 5.11 -4.07 26.17
CA VAL A 95 3.96 -3.94 27.09
C VAL A 95 2.72 -3.73 26.26
N GLN A 96 2.05 -4.84 25.94
CA GLN A 96 0.75 -4.80 25.27
C GLN A 96 -0.28 -4.16 26.21
N PRO A 97 -1.01 -3.12 25.76
CA PRO A 97 -2.09 -2.56 26.54
C PRO A 97 -3.09 -3.64 26.97
N PRO A 98 -3.71 -3.50 28.16
CA PRO A 98 -4.67 -4.47 28.65
C PRO A 98 -5.86 -4.61 27.69
N LYS A 99 -6.53 -5.76 27.72
CA LYS A 99 -7.74 -5.98 26.90
C LYS A 99 -8.88 -5.08 27.41
N PRO A 100 -9.62 -4.40 26.52
CA PRO A 100 -10.79 -3.63 26.92
C PRO A 100 -11.91 -4.55 27.42
N LEU A 101 -12.73 -4.05 28.34
CA LEU A 101 -13.82 -4.80 28.98
C LEU A 101 -15.13 -4.60 28.19
N LEU A 102 -15.14 -4.99 26.91
CA LEU A 102 -16.24 -4.72 25.96
C LEU A 102 -17.58 -5.34 26.39
N GLU A 103 -17.57 -6.57 26.94
CA GLU A 103 -18.79 -7.30 27.35
C GLU A 103 -19.09 -7.22 28.85
N ASN A 104 -18.05 -7.05 29.68
CA ASN A 104 -18.13 -7.18 31.15
C ASN A 104 -17.86 -5.85 31.88
N GLY A 105 -17.74 -4.74 31.15
CA GLY A 105 -17.58 -3.41 31.70
C GLY A 105 -18.85 -2.90 32.39
N ASN A 106 -18.68 -2.25 33.55
CA ASN A 106 -19.80 -1.68 34.29
C ASN A 106 -20.06 -0.22 33.86
N CYS A 107 -20.42 -0.02 32.58
CA CYS A 107 -20.67 1.29 31.97
C CYS A 107 -22.14 1.48 31.57
N ASP A 108 -22.57 2.74 31.43
CA ASP A 108 -23.89 3.09 30.92
C ASP A 108 -24.06 2.70 29.43
N SER A 109 -25.30 2.55 28.98
CA SER A 109 -25.61 2.20 27.59
C SER A 109 -25.00 3.20 26.61
N GLY A 110 -24.28 2.69 25.59
CA GLY A 110 -23.56 3.49 24.59
C GLY A 110 -22.09 3.74 24.94
N ASN A 111 -21.66 3.38 26.15
CA ASN A 111 -20.25 3.44 26.57
C ASN A 111 -19.66 2.03 26.68
N LEU A 112 -18.36 1.92 26.46
CA LEU A 112 -17.55 0.72 26.63
C LEU A 112 -16.45 1.00 27.65
N ALA A 113 -15.97 -0.04 28.32
CA ALA A 113 -14.94 0.08 29.35
C ALA A 113 -13.54 -0.24 28.79
N CYS A 114 -12.58 0.63 29.10
CA CYS A 114 -11.15 0.39 28.98
C CYS A 114 -10.72 -0.81 29.87
N GLY A 115 -9.48 -1.28 29.71
CA GLY A 115 -8.89 -2.34 30.54
C GLY A 115 -8.78 -1.94 32.01
N ASP A 116 -8.59 -0.65 32.30
CA ASP A 116 -8.59 -0.04 33.63
C ASP A 116 -9.99 0.27 34.18
N ALA A 117 -11.04 -0.13 33.44
CA ALA A 117 -12.46 0.11 33.70
C ALA A 117 -12.94 1.57 33.58
N THR A 118 -12.14 2.47 32.99
CA THR A 118 -12.60 3.79 32.57
C THR A 118 -13.67 3.64 31.48
N CYS A 119 -14.81 4.34 31.61
CA CYS A 119 -15.89 4.27 30.62
C CYS A 119 -15.76 5.40 29.60
N LEU A 120 -15.73 5.05 28.31
CA LEU A 120 -15.70 5.98 27.18
C LEU A 120 -16.83 5.65 26.18
N PRO A 121 -17.32 6.62 25.40
CA PRO A 121 -18.23 6.38 24.28
C PRO A 121 -17.72 5.29 23.33
N ASN A 122 -18.62 4.43 22.84
CA ASN A 122 -18.24 3.31 21.96
C ASN A 122 -17.50 3.73 20.69
N ILE A 123 -17.72 4.95 20.20
CA ILE A 123 -17.10 5.50 19.00
C ILE A 123 -15.58 5.69 19.13
N TYR A 124 -15.09 5.84 20.36
CA TYR A 124 -13.66 6.05 20.68
C TYR A 124 -12.86 4.75 20.75
N PHE A 125 -13.51 3.59 20.60
CA PHE A 125 -12.80 2.31 20.55
C PHE A 125 -12.46 1.96 19.11
N CYS A 126 -11.18 1.77 18.81
CA CYS A 126 -10.65 1.44 17.49
C CYS A 126 -10.77 2.57 16.45
N ASP A 127 -10.66 3.83 16.88
CA ASP A 127 -10.88 5.01 16.05
C ASP A 127 -9.61 5.68 15.53
N GLY A 128 -8.45 5.22 15.99
CA GLY A 128 -7.14 5.74 15.65
C GLY A 128 -6.54 6.71 16.66
N SER A 129 -7.25 7.06 17.72
CA SER A 129 -6.81 7.91 18.83
C SER A 129 -6.71 7.11 20.12
N VAL A 130 -5.65 7.34 20.91
CA VAL A 130 -5.55 6.77 22.25
C VAL A 130 -6.31 7.67 23.23
N ASP A 131 -7.49 7.23 23.63
CA ASP A 131 -8.39 7.95 24.54
C ASP A 131 -8.45 7.28 25.92
N CYS A 132 -8.31 5.95 25.99
CA CYS A 132 -8.18 5.24 27.26
C CYS A 132 -6.86 5.60 27.96
N PRO A 133 -6.86 5.82 29.29
CA PRO A 133 -5.62 6.08 30.04
C PRO A 133 -4.58 4.96 29.96
N ASP A 134 -5.04 3.73 29.68
CA ASP A 134 -4.22 2.53 29.53
C ASP A 134 -3.98 2.11 28.06
N GLY A 135 -4.55 2.84 27.08
CA GLY A 135 -4.45 2.56 25.64
C GLY A 135 -5.15 1.29 25.15
N SER A 136 -6.05 0.73 25.96
CA SER A 136 -6.77 -0.52 25.65
C SER A 136 -7.79 -0.41 24.52
N ASP A 137 -8.25 0.80 24.20
CA ASP A 137 -9.18 1.13 23.13
C ASP A 137 -8.62 0.86 21.73
N GLU A 138 -7.30 1.03 21.53
CA GLU A 138 -6.66 0.93 20.22
C GLU A 138 -5.83 -0.34 20.03
N ALA A 139 -5.58 -1.10 21.11
CA ALA A 139 -4.65 -2.22 21.09
C ALA A 139 -5.26 -3.56 20.65
N TRP A 140 -6.59 -3.66 20.61
CA TRP A 140 -7.30 -4.93 20.40
C TRP A 140 -8.39 -4.79 19.34
N CYS A 141 -8.04 -4.24 18.18
CA CYS A 141 -9.00 -3.99 17.10
C CYS A 141 -9.11 -5.13 16.08
N ASP A 142 -8.11 -6.01 16.03
CA ASP A 142 -8.10 -7.15 15.12
C ASP A 142 -9.16 -8.20 15.51
N GLY A 143 -10.23 -8.25 14.72
CA GLY A 143 -11.38 -9.14 14.95
C GLY A 143 -12.22 -8.79 16.19
N HIS A 144 -11.91 -7.69 16.87
CA HIS A 144 -12.54 -7.28 18.13
C HIS A 144 -12.95 -5.80 18.13
N ASP A 145 -12.86 -5.11 16.99
CA ASP A 145 -13.40 -3.76 16.83
C ASP A 145 -14.94 -3.77 17.03
N PRO A 146 -15.47 -3.08 18.07
CA PRO A 146 -16.90 -3.04 18.34
C PRO A 146 -17.71 -2.31 17.25
N ASN A 147 -17.03 -1.52 16.41
CA ASN A 147 -17.58 -0.76 15.29
C ASN A 147 -17.13 -1.34 13.93
N ALA A 148 -16.69 -2.60 13.91
CA ALA A 148 -16.25 -3.27 12.69
C ALA A 148 -17.32 -3.24 11.59
N ALA A 149 -16.86 -3.12 10.35
CA ALA A 149 -17.71 -3.23 9.18
C ALA A 149 -18.41 -4.60 9.15
N LEU A 150 -19.68 -4.60 8.77
CA LEU A 150 -20.43 -5.85 8.62
C LEU A 150 -19.93 -6.62 7.39
N PRO A 151 -20.11 -7.96 7.35
CA PRO A 151 -19.92 -8.74 6.14
C PRO A 151 -20.81 -8.24 5.00
N CYS A 152 -20.31 -8.35 3.76
CA CYS A 152 -21.02 -7.89 2.57
C CYS A 152 -22.49 -8.33 2.54
N ASN A 153 -23.39 -7.35 2.40
CA ASN A 153 -24.80 -7.55 2.09
C ASN A 153 -25.11 -7.00 0.70
N THR A 154 -25.26 -7.90 -0.26
CA THR A 154 -25.49 -7.57 -1.68
C THR A 154 -26.86 -6.93 -1.95
N GLU A 155 -27.83 -7.05 -1.04
CA GLU A 155 -29.14 -6.39 -1.18
C GLU A 155 -29.06 -4.88 -0.87
N ASN A 156 -28.15 -4.51 0.04
CA ASN A 156 -27.96 -3.13 0.49
C ASN A 156 -26.73 -2.45 -0.14
N CYS A 157 -25.94 -3.19 -0.92
CA CYS A 157 -24.76 -2.70 -1.63
C CYS A 157 -25.00 -2.75 -3.14
N SER A 158 -25.35 -1.62 -3.74
CA SER A 158 -25.68 -1.54 -5.15
C SER A 158 -24.86 -0.48 -5.90
N LEU A 159 -24.46 -0.84 -7.11
CA LEU A 159 -23.80 0.07 -8.04
C LEU A 159 -24.69 1.28 -8.39
N PRO A 160 -24.10 2.47 -8.64
CA PRO A 160 -22.65 2.72 -8.78
C PRO A 160 -21.92 3.02 -7.46
N ASP A 161 -22.65 3.22 -6.36
CA ASP A 161 -22.07 3.80 -5.14
C ASP A 161 -21.41 2.74 -4.25
N CYS A 162 -21.89 1.50 -4.29
CA CYS A 162 -21.36 0.39 -3.50
C CYS A 162 -21.21 -0.86 -4.36
N TRP A 163 -20.09 -1.57 -4.19
CA TRP A 163 -19.95 -2.92 -4.73
C TRP A 163 -19.18 -3.83 -3.78
N CYS A 164 -19.76 -4.98 -3.47
CA CYS A 164 -19.11 -6.04 -2.73
C CYS A 164 -19.63 -7.41 -3.19
N SER A 165 -18.86 -8.46 -2.95
CA SER A 165 -19.33 -9.85 -2.97
C SER A 165 -18.78 -10.60 -1.76
N HIS A 166 -19.41 -11.72 -1.39
CA HIS A 166 -18.99 -12.49 -0.21
C HIS A 166 -17.52 -12.97 -0.27
N ASP A 167 -16.97 -13.15 -1.46
CA ASP A 167 -15.61 -13.66 -1.72
C ASP A 167 -14.72 -12.68 -2.50
N GLY A 168 -15.24 -11.49 -2.84
CA GLY A 168 -14.58 -10.48 -3.67
C GLY A 168 -14.25 -10.91 -5.11
N LYS A 169 -14.77 -12.05 -5.60
CA LYS A 169 -14.37 -12.65 -6.89
C LYS A 169 -15.48 -12.66 -7.93
N GLN A 170 -16.70 -12.32 -7.53
CA GLN A 170 -17.84 -12.28 -8.45
C GLN A 170 -17.67 -11.17 -9.47
N ILE A 171 -18.16 -11.40 -10.68
CA ILE A 171 -18.11 -10.42 -11.77
C ILE A 171 -19.17 -9.33 -11.53
N PRO A 172 -18.79 -8.04 -11.55
CA PRO A 172 -19.74 -6.93 -11.45
C PRO A 172 -20.79 -6.93 -12.56
N GLY A 173 -22.02 -6.51 -12.22
CA GLY A 173 -23.11 -6.32 -13.19
C GLY A 173 -23.71 -7.62 -13.75
N ASN A 174 -23.42 -8.77 -13.14
CA ASN A 174 -23.92 -10.09 -13.55
C ASN A 174 -23.59 -10.43 -15.03
N LEU A 175 -22.43 -9.96 -15.50
CA LEU A 175 -21.90 -10.25 -16.83
C LEU A 175 -21.34 -11.67 -16.86
N THR A 176 -21.38 -12.31 -18.03
CA THR A 176 -20.66 -13.56 -18.24
C THR A 176 -19.17 -13.28 -18.47
N VAL A 177 -18.30 -14.22 -18.12
CA VAL A 177 -16.84 -14.07 -18.29
C VAL A 177 -16.47 -13.65 -19.72
N SER A 178 -17.14 -14.21 -20.74
CA SER A 178 -16.88 -13.88 -22.15
C SER A 178 -17.28 -12.45 -22.55
N ASP A 179 -18.19 -11.83 -21.81
CA ASP A 179 -18.67 -10.47 -22.09
C ASP A 179 -17.85 -9.39 -21.35
N VAL A 180 -17.03 -9.77 -20.36
CA VAL A 180 -16.22 -8.83 -19.57
C VAL A 180 -14.94 -8.47 -20.31
N PRO A 181 -14.57 -7.19 -20.50
CA PRO A 181 -13.23 -6.85 -20.98
C PRO A 181 -12.18 -7.28 -19.97
N GLN A 182 -11.06 -7.81 -20.45
CA GLN A 182 -9.90 -7.93 -19.58
C GLN A 182 -9.23 -6.56 -19.45
N MET A 183 -9.33 -5.98 -18.26
CA MET A 183 -8.64 -4.74 -17.93
C MET A 183 -7.21 -5.04 -17.45
N ILE A 184 -6.25 -4.25 -17.90
CA ILE A 184 -4.87 -4.27 -17.43
C ILE A 184 -4.51 -2.85 -16.97
N THR A 185 -4.13 -2.71 -15.70
CA THR A 185 -3.69 -1.44 -15.13
C THR A 185 -2.17 -1.46 -15.00
N ILE A 186 -1.49 -0.58 -15.74
CA ILE A 186 -0.05 -0.38 -15.59
C ILE A 186 0.16 0.81 -14.67
N THR A 187 0.93 0.62 -13.61
CA THR A 187 1.18 1.68 -12.64
C THR A 187 2.66 1.90 -12.42
N PHE A 188 3.04 3.15 -12.21
CA PHE A 188 4.39 3.54 -11.80
C PHE A 188 4.33 4.30 -10.50
N ASP A 189 5.17 3.88 -9.56
CA ASP A 189 5.30 4.51 -8.26
C ASP A 189 6.54 5.41 -8.25
N ASP A 190 6.58 6.32 -7.28
CA ASP A 190 7.66 7.29 -7.01
C ASP A 190 7.75 8.50 -7.97
N ALA A 191 8.83 9.25 -7.81
CA ALA A 191 9.09 10.52 -8.45
C ALA A 191 9.21 10.40 -9.98
N VAL A 192 8.54 11.31 -10.68
CA VAL A 192 8.68 11.51 -12.13
C VAL A 192 9.77 12.54 -12.38
N ASN A 193 10.82 12.18 -13.12
CA ASN A 193 11.93 13.07 -13.42
C ASN A 193 12.68 12.66 -14.69
N ALA A 194 13.79 13.35 -15.00
CA ALA A 194 14.58 13.15 -16.21
C ALA A 194 15.13 11.72 -16.37
N GLU A 195 15.24 10.92 -15.30
CA GLU A 195 15.75 9.54 -15.37
C GLU A 195 14.71 8.57 -15.96
N ASN A 196 13.42 8.87 -15.82
CA ASN A 196 12.33 7.95 -16.19
C ASN A 196 11.33 8.55 -17.19
N PHE A 197 11.32 9.86 -17.40
CA PHE A 197 10.38 10.50 -18.34
C PHE A 197 10.54 9.99 -19.79
N ASP A 198 11.77 9.77 -20.24
CA ASP A 198 12.06 9.19 -21.56
C ASP A 198 11.53 7.76 -21.72
N LEU A 199 11.48 6.98 -20.64
CA LEU A 199 10.90 5.65 -20.64
C LEU A 199 9.39 5.74 -20.83
N TYR A 200 8.71 6.61 -20.06
CA TYR A 200 7.26 6.74 -20.09
C TYR A 200 6.76 7.19 -21.46
N THR A 201 7.38 8.22 -22.05
CA THR A 201 7.00 8.73 -23.38
C THR A 201 7.22 7.72 -24.50
N LYS A 202 8.23 6.84 -24.38
CA LYS A 202 8.45 5.73 -25.33
C LYS A 202 7.43 4.62 -25.16
N LEU A 203 7.15 4.22 -23.92
CA LEU A 203 6.19 3.14 -23.63
C LEU A 203 4.76 3.51 -24.03
N PHE A 204 4.35 4.76 -23.74
CA PHE A 204 2.98 5.24 -23.91
C PHE A 204 2.84 6.25 -25.05
N ASN A 205 3.38 5.87 -26.21
CA ASN A 205 3.21 6.63 -27.44
C ASN A 205 1.79 6.44 -28.05
N ASP A 206 1.48 7.21 -29.08
CA ASP A 206 0.17 7.16 -29.75
C ASP A 206 0.01 5.98 -30.74
N GLU A 207 1.04 5.14 -30.92
CA GLU A 207 1.00 3.96 -31.79
C GLU A 207 0.31 2.77 -31.09
N ARG A 208 0.52 2.61 -29.78
CA ARG A 208 -0.10 1.55 -28.97
C ARG A 208 -1.51 1.96 -28.54
N LYS A 209 -2.53 1.30 -29.10
CA LYS A 209 -3.94 1.66 -28.92
C LYS A 209 -4.78 0.50 -28.42
N ASN A 210 -5.71 0.81 -27.52
CA ASN A 210 -6.79 -0.07 -27.13
C ASN A 210 -7.76 -0.34 -28.30
N PRO A 211 -8.62 -1.38 -28.20
CA PRO A 211 -9.57 -1.72 -29.25
C PRO A 211 -10.57 -0.61 -29.63
N ASN A 212 -10.81 0.36 -28.74
CA ASN A 212 -11.62 1.56 -29.05
C ASN A 212 -10.86 2.64 -29.86
N GLY A 213 -9.60 2.38 -30.25
CA GLY A 213 -8.75 3.31 -31.01
C GLY A 213 -8.07 4.37 -30.17
N CYS A 214 -8.26 4.36 -28.85
CA CYS A 214 -7.60 5.28 -27.93
C CYS A 214 -6.22 4.77 -27.53
N PRO A 215 -5.21 5.64 -27.44
CA PRO A 215 -3.90 5.26 -26.95
C PRO A 215 -3.96 4.65 -25.53
N ILE A 216 -3.07 3.69 -25.24
CA ILE A 216 -2.99 3.09 -23.91
C ILE A 216 -2.52 4.11 -22.87
N ARG A 217 -3.03 4.00 -21.65
CA ARG A 217 -2.70 4.90 -20.54
C ARG A 217 -2.34 4.12 -19.28
N ALA A 218 -1.76 4.83 -18.33
CA ALA A 218 -1.20 4.30 -17.09
C ALA A 218 -1.51 5.23 -15.93
N THR A 219 -1.33 4.73 -14.72
CA THR A 219 -1.49 5.47 -13.46
C THR A 219 -0.12 5.75 -12.85
N PHE A 220 0.15 7.00 -12.50
CA PHE A 220 1.38 7.40 -11.80
C PHE A 220 1.05 7.76 -10.36
N TYR A 221 1.51 6.95 -9.41
CA TYR A 221 1.48 7.26 -7.98
C TYR A 221 2.74 8.07 -7.65
N VAL A 222 2.61 9.40 -7.73
CA VAL A 222 3.74 10.33 -7.69
C VAL A 222 4.10 10.68 -6.25
N SER A 223 5.37 10.57 -5.87
CA SER A 223 5.89 11.15 -4.62
C SER A 223 6.53 12.52 -4.87
N HIS A 224 6.55 13.42 -3.88
CA HIS A 224 7.01 14.80 -4.12
C HIS A 224 8.53 14.92 -4.31
N GLN A 225 9.31 14.24 -3.47
CA GLN A 225 10.75 14.45 -3.46
C GLN A 225 11.40 14.05 -4.80
N TYR A 226 12.17 14.97 -5.39
CA TYR A 226 12.83 14.82 -6.70
C TYR A 226 11.90 14.81 -7.93
N THR A 227 10.61 15.08 -7.76
CA THR A 227 9.67 15.16 -8.89
C THR A 227 9.83 16.45 -9.71
N ASN A 228 9.94 16.27 -11.03
CA ASN A 228 9.77 17.33 -12.02
C ASN A 228 8.28 17.54 -12.30
N HIS A 229 7.73 18.63 -11.79
CA HIS A 229 6.30 18.89 -11.87
C HIS A 229 5.85 19.32 -13.28
N ARG A 230 6.77 19.82 -14.12
CA ARG A 230 6.47 20.04 -15.55
C ARG A 230 6.23 18.71 -16.28
N ASP A 231 6.99 17.68 -15.93
CA ASP A 231 6.85 16.35 -16.56
C ASP A 231 5.59 15.63 -16.08
N VAL A 232 5.24 15.79 -14.79
CA VAL A 232 3.93 15.35 -14.28
C VAL A 232 2.78 16.05 -15.01
N GLN A 233 2.88 17.37 -15.21
CA GLN A 233 1.90 18.15 -15.98
C GLN A 233 1.74 17.60 -17.40
N ASP A 234 2.85 17.26 -18.06
CA ASP A 234 2.87 16.68 -19.41
C ASP A 234 2.20 15.30 -19.45
N LEU A 235 2.50 14.41 -18.49
CA LEU A 235 1.82 13.11 -18.36
C LEU A 235 0.31 13.27 -18.19
N TRP A 236 -0.13 14.21 -17.34
CA TRP A 236 -1.54 14.51 -17.13
C TRP A 236 -2.22 15.12 -18.37
N ASN A 237 -1.54 16.03 -19.08
CA ASN A 237 -2.00 16.56 -20.37
C ASN A 237 -2.22 15.42 -21.39
N ASN A 238 -1.33 14.41 -21.36
CA ASN A 238 -1.40 13.21 -22.18
C ASN A 238 -2.38 12.14 -21.67
N ARG A 239 -3.28 12.47 -20.73
CA ARG A 239 -4.36 11.57 -20.23
C ARG A 239 -3.87 10.38 -19.40
N HIS A 240 -2.64 10.43 -18.91
CA HIS A 240 -2.27 9.55 -17.80
C HIS A 240 -2.98 9.99 -16.53
N GLU A 241 -3.24 9.03 -15.66
CA GLU A 241 -3.77 9.32 -14.34
C GLU A 241 -2.63 9.68 -13.40
N ILE A 242 -2.81 10.74 -12.61
CA ILE A 242 -1.88 11.16 -11.56
C ILE A 242 -2.57 10.95 -10.22
N ALA A 243 -1.96 10.14 -9.38
CA ALA A 243 -2.44 9.76 -8.06
C ALA A 243 -1.38 10.08 -6.99
N ALA A 244 -1.82 10.16 -5.73
CA ALA A 244 -0.96 10.56 -4.62
C ALA A 244 -0.10 9.39 -4.08
N HIS A 245 1.18 9.64 -3.81
CA HIS A 245 2.11 8.71 -3.17
C HIS A 245 2.97 9.37 -2.09
N SER A 246 2.32 10.20 -1.26
CA SER A 246 2.90 10.99 -0.17
C SER A 246 3.88 12.12 -0.57
N VAL A 247 4.06 13.08 0.35
CA VAL A 247 5.07 14.14 0.20
C VAL A 247 6.46 13.58 0.49
N THR A 248 6.60 12.85 1.59
CA THR A 248 7.93 12.53 2.14
C THR A 248 8.45 11.18 1.72
N HIS A 249 7.56 10.23 1.37
CA HIS A 249 7.88 8.81 1.23
C HIS A 249 8.77 8.31 2.38
N ARG A 250 8.48 8.80 3.59
CA ARG A 250 9.36 8.64 4.75
C ARG A 250 9.46 7.20 5.21
N GLY A 251 10.65 6.83 5.65
CA GLY A 251 10.84 5.70 6.54
C GLY A 251 10.70 6.10 8.02
N PRO A 252 10.71 5.11 8.92
CA PRO A 252 10.68 3.69 8.60
C PRO A 252 9.28 3.23 8.13
N GLU A 253 9.16 2.05 7.52
CA GLU A 253 7.91 1.60 6.87
C GLU A 253 6.76 1.45 7.88
N GLU A 254 7.05 0.95 9.08
CA GLU A 254 6.11 0.75 10.18
C GLU A 254 5.44 2.05 10.65
N TRP A 255 6.06 3.20 10.38
CA TRP A 255 5.48 4.49 10.75
C TRP A 255 4.12 4.70 10.07
N TRP A 256 3.96 4.27 8.82
CA TRP A 256 2.70 4.40 8.07
C TRP A 256 1.57 3.57 8.67
N SER A 257 1.86 2.33 9.10
CA SER A 257 0.85 1.42 9.63
C SER A 257 0.44 1.72 11.08
N HIS A 258 1.38 2.20 11.92
CA HIS A 258 1.18 2.24 13.37
C HIS A 258 1.27 3.65 13.97
N ASN A 259 2.16 4.50 13.46
CA ASN A 259 2.50 5.77 14.13
C ASN A 259 1.87 6.99 13.47
N ALA A 260 1.59 6.94 12.18
CA ALA A 260 0.99 8.05 11.44
C ALA A 260 -0.39 8.38 12.03
N THR A 261 -0.61 9.65 12.38
CA THR A 261 -1.93 10.13 12.78
C THR A 261 -2.78 10.46 11.55
N ILE A 262 -4.07 10.75 11.75
CA ILE A 262 -4.94 11.20 10.66
C ILE A 262 -4.41 12.51 10.05
N GLU A 263 -3.89 13.42 10.88
CA GLU A 263 -3.26 14.66 10.43
C GLU A 263 -1.99 14.40 9.63
N ASP A 264 -1.19 13.40 10.02
CA ASP A 264 -0.01 13.02 9.26
C ASP A 264 -0.41 12.45 7.88
N TRP A 265 -1.44 11.59 7.81
CA TRP A 265 -2.00 11.10 6.55
C TRP A 265 -2.54 12.25 5.67
N PHE A 266 -3.19 13.25 6.27
CA PHE A 266 -3.65 14.45 5.58
C PHE A 266 -2.47 15.25 5.00
N ASP A 267 -1.49 15.57 5.84
CA ASP A 267 -0.31 16.36 5.44
C ASP A 267 0.54 15.64 4.38
N GLU A 268 0.55 14.31 4.37
CA GLU A 268 1.24 13.50 3.37
C GLU A 268 0.46 13.35 2.06
N MET A 269 -0.82 13.00 2.11
CA MET A 269 -1.60 12.68 0.91
C MET A 269 -2.29 13.89 0.32
N VAL A 270 -3.06 14.63 1.12
CA VAL A 270 -3.73 15.86 0.68
C VAL A 270 -2.71 16.97 0.43
N GLY A 271 -1.67 17.04 1.27
CA GLY A 271 -0.54 17.95 1.07
C GLY A 271 0.14 17.74 -0.30
N LEU A 272 0.31 16.48 -0.71
CA LEU A 272 0.82 16.16 -2.05
C LEU A 272 -0.17 16.58 -3.15
N SER A 273 -1.46 16.32 -3.00
CA SER A 273 -2.47 16.76 -3.99
C SER A 273 -2.41 18.29 -4.20
N ASN A 274 -2.22 19.05 -3.12
CA ASN A 274 -2.03 20.50 -3.18
C ASN A 274 -0.73 20.91 -3.89
N ILE A 275 0.38 20.19 -3.66
CA ILE A 275 1.66 20.39 -4.36
C ILE A 275 1.50 20.13 -5.87
N LEU A 276 0.89 19.00 -6.25
CA LEU A 276 0.67 18.62 -7.64
C LEU A 276 -0.25 19.64 -8.34
N ASN A 277 -1.32 20.07 -7.67
CA ASN A 277 -2.18 21.12 -8.21
C ASN A 277 -1.42 22.43 -8.41
N LYS A 278 -0.63 22.85 -7.42
CA LYS A 278 0.05 24.14 -7.46
C LYS A 278 1.19 24.19 -8.49
N PHE A 279 1.97 23.12 -8.60
CA PHE A 279 3.24 23.12 -9.34
C PHE A 279 3.20 22.28 -10.63
N ALA A 280 2.22 21.40 -10.79
CA ALA A 280 1.98 20.62 -12.03
C ALA A 280 0.62 20.93 -12.69
N ALA A 281 -0.17 21.88 -12.16
CA ALA A 281 -1.49 22.26 -12.67
C ALA A 281 -2.53 21.12 -12.74
N VAL A 282 -2.25 19.96 -12.14
CA VAL A 282 -3.18 18.83 -12.10
C VAL A 282 -4.40 19.25 -11.29
N ARG A 283 -5.60 19.16 -11.86
CA ARG A 283 -6.82 19.57 -11.15
C ARG A 283 -7.03 18.66 -9.93
N LEU A 284 -7.39 19.25 -8.79
CA LEU A 284 -7.65 18.46 -7.57
C LEU A 284 -8.74 17.39 -7.79
N GLU A 285 -9.76 17.70 -8.60
CA GLU A 285 -10.83 16.76 -8.98
C GLU A 285 -10.35 15.54 -9.79
N ASP A 286 -9.16 15.62 -10.40
CA ASP A 286 -8.55 14.51 -11.14
C ASP A 286 -7.61 13.65 -10.27
N ILE A 287 -7.20 14.14 -9.10
CA ILE A 287 -6.35 13.40 -8.15
C ILE A 287 -7.26 12.57 -7.24
N LYS A 288 -7.74 11.45 -7.79
CA LYS A 288 -8.78 10.62 -7.15
C LYS A 288 -8.22 9.47 -6.33
N GLY A 289 -7.01 9.02 -6.66
CA GLY A 289 -6.39 7.85 -6.07
C GLY A 289 -5.21 8.18 -5.17
N LEU A 290 -4.91 7.24 -4.27
CA LEU A 290 -3.63 7.21 -3.59
C LEU A 290 -3.09 5.78 -3.49
N ARG A 291 -1.79 5.69 -3.22
CA ARG A 291 -1.09 4.47 -2.80
C ARG A 291 -0.18 4.82 -1.64
N ALA A 292 -0.20 4.03 -0.58
CA ALA A 292 0.65 4.19 0.58
C ALA A 292 2.11 3.78 0.25
N PRO A 293 3.12 4.58 0.66
CA PRO A 293 4.52 4.18 0.57
C PRO A 293 4.76 2.80 1.15
N PHE A 294 5.60 2.02 0.48
CA PHE A 294 5.95 0.64 0.86
C PHE A 294 4.74 -0.32 0.95
N LEU A 295 3.57 0.06 0.44
CA LEU A 295 2.31 -0.66 0.60
C LEU A 295 1.93 -0.87 2.07
N ARG A 296 2.24 0.10 2.93
CA ARG A 296 1.93 0.05 4.36
C ARG A 296 0.58 0.70 4.64
N VAL A 297 -0.44 -0.15 4.79
CA VAL A 297 -1.82 0.30 5.00
C VAL A 297 -1.95 0.92 6.39
N GLY A 298 -2.47 2.15 6.44
CA GLY A 298 -2.59 2.97 7.65
C GLY A 298 -3.85 2.73 8.47
N TRP A 299 -4.36 1.50 8.50
CA TRP A 299 -5.54 1.11 9.27
C TRP A 299 -6.73 2.05 9.04
N ASN A 300 -7.62 2.21 10.03
CA ASN A 300 -8.77 3.11 9.98
C ASN A 300 -8.40 4.57 9.67
N LYS A 301 -7.21 5.03 10.10
CA LYS A 301 -6.78 6.43 9.96
C LYS A 301 -6.61 6.84 8.51
N GLN A 302 -6.03 5.97 7.68
CA GLN A 302 -5.87 6.21 6.25
C GLN A 302 -7.22 6.42 5.57
N PHE A 303 -8.16 5.50 5.77
CA PHE A 303 -9.44 5.51 5.06
C PHE A 303 -10.41 6.56 5.60
N LEU A 304 -10.31 6.90 6.89
CA LEU A 304 -11.02 8.04 7.45
C LEU A 304 -10.55 9.35 6.78
N MET A 305 -9.23 9.55 6.66
CA MET A 305 -8.67 10.69 5.92
C MET A 305 -9.17 10.70 4.47
N MET A 306 -9.16 9.56 3.79
CA MET A 306 -9.64 9.48 2.41
C MET A 306 -11.11 9.88 2.28
N SER A 307 -11.97 9.38 3.16
CA SER A 307 -13.40 9.65 3.18
C SER A 307 -13.70 11.14 3.42
N GLU A 308 -13.01 11.76 4.38
CA GLU A 308 -13.20 13.18 4.74
C GLU A 308 -12.65 14.14 3.68
N PHE A 309 -11.55 13.78 2.99
CA PHE A 309 -10.83 14.68 2.09
C PHE A 309 -10.96 14.34 0.60
N GLY A 310 -11.84 13.40 0.26
CA GLY A 310 -12.34 13.22 -1.11
C GLY A 310 -11.50 12.33 -2.03
N PHE A 311 -10.64 11.47 -1.48
CA PHE A 311 -10.03 10.41 -2.29
C PHE A 311 -11.08 9.35 -2.63
N SER A 312 -11.21 9.03 -3.91
CA SER A 312 -12.21 8.05 -4.39
C SER A 312 -11.75 6.61 -4.19
N TYR A 313 -10.44 6.36 -4.20
CA TYR A 313 -9.93 5.00 -4.09
C TYR A 313 -8.52 4.90 -3.51
N ASP A 314 -8.25 3.77 -2.84
CA ASP A 314 -6.94 3.30 -2.44
C ASP A 314 -6.49 2.15 -3.35
N SER A 315 -5.18 2.02 -3.52
CA SER A 315 -4.57 0.84 -4.12
C SER A 315 -3.31 0.51 -3.35
N SER A 316 -3.48 0.14 -2.08
CA SER A 316 -2.39 -0.23 -1.19
C SER A 316 -2.55 -1.62 -0.58
N MET A 317 -3.77 -2.19 -0.56
CA MET A 317 -4.00 -3.47 0.09
C MET A 317 -3.56 -4.64 -0.81
N VAL A 318 -2.55 -5.39 -0.35
CA VAL A 318 -2.11 -6.60 -1.02
C VAL A 318 -3.05 -7.76 -0.67
N ALA A 319 -3.68 -8.32 -1.69
CA ALA A 319 -4.57 -9.45 -1.52
C ALA A 319 -3.79 -10.79 -1.49
N PRO A 320 -4.29 -11.80 -0.75
CA PRO A 320 -3.73 -13.14 -0.78
C PRO A 320 -3.77 -13.73 -2.18
N PHE A 321 -2.72 -14.48 -2.49
CA PHE A 321 -2.63 -15.18 -3.75
C PHE A 321 -3.80 -16.16 -3.90
N THR A 322 -4.52 -16.05 -5.02
CA THR A 322 -5.57 -16.99 -5.40
C THR A 322 -5.59 -17.16 -6.93
N ASP A 323 -6.06 -18.32 -7.41
CA ASP A 323 -6.15 -18.58 -8.85
C ASP A 323 -7.21 -17.71 -9.54
N SER A 324 -8.31 -17.42 -8.84
CA SER A 324 -9.35 -16.46 -9.25
C SER A 324 -9.13 -15.16 -8.48
N PRO A 325 -8.56 -14.11 -9.11
CA PRO A 325 -8.16 -12.88 -8.43
C PRO A 325 -9.36 -12.06 -7.94
N PHE A 326 -9.11 -11.14 -7.02
CA PHE A 326 -10.13 -10.25 -6.45
C PHE A 326 -10.44 -9.08 -7.40
N TRP A 327 -11.71 -8.74 -7.50
CA TRP A 327 -12.19 -7.51 -8.13
C TRP A 327 -12.05 -6.32 -7.16
N PRO A 328 -11.96 -5.07 -7.66
CA PRO A 328 -12.10 -3.88 -6.81
C PRO A 328 -13.43 -3.90 -6.05
N TYR A 329 -13.46 -3.33 -4.85
CA TYR A 329 -14.65 -3.30 -3.99
C TYR A 329 -14.73 -2.00 -3.22
N THR A 330 -15.92 -1.67 -2.70
CA THR A 330 -16.05 -0.52 -1.78
C THR A 330 -15.93 -0.96 -0.34
N LEU A 331 -15.47 -0.06 0.51
CA LEU A 331 -15.31 -0.27 1.95
C LEU A 331 -16.58 0.05 2.75
N ASP A 332 -17.75 0.08 2.12
CA ASP A 332 -19.06 0.10 2.81
C ASP A 332 -19.26 -1.12 3.73
N TYR A 333 -18.60 -2.23 3.39
CA TYR A 333 -18.61 -3.49 4.11
C TYR A 333 -17.18 -3.98 4.34
N GLN A 334 -17.05 -5.02 5.16
CA GLN A 334 -15.78 -5.67 5.42
C GLN A 334 -15.10 -6.12 4.12
N ALA A 335 -13.79 -5.86 4.01
CA ALA A 335 -12.98 -6.34 2.90
C ALA A 335 -13.10 -7.87 2.74
N PRO A 336 -13.19 -8.40 1.50
CA PRO A 336 -13.41 -9.82 1.24
C PRO A 336 -12.13 -10.68 1.42
N HIS A 337 -11.04 -10.08 1.89
CA HIS A 337 -9.78 -10.76 2.16
C HIS A 337 -9.03 -10.05 3.29
N GLU A 338 -8.12 -10.79 3.94
CA GLU A 338 -7.13 -10.23 4.86
C GLU A 338 -6.03 -9.52 4.06
N CYS A 339 -5.33 -8.53 4.64
CA CYS A 339 -4.14 -7.95 4.01
C CYS A 339 -2.95 -8.89 4.19
N VAL A 340 -2.17 -9.04 3.13
CA VAL A 340 -0.94 -9.82 3.16
C VAL A 340 0.26 -8.94 3.46
N GLY A 341 1.05 -9.36 4.43
CA GLY A 341 2.35 -8.78 4.74
C GLY A 341 2.61 -8.82 6.24
N THR A 342 3.88 -8.81 6.63
CA THR A 342 4.27 -8.68 8.03
C THR A 342 3.85 -7.31 8.54
N ASP A 343 3.15 -7.26 9.69
CA ASP A 343 2.71 -6.01 10.33
C ASP A 343 1.89 -5.09 9.41
N GLN A 344 0.96 -5.69 8.66
CA GLN A 344 -0.06 -4.94 7.92
C GLN A 344 -1.28 -4.69 8.79
N ASN A 345 -1.87 -3.49 8.67
CA ASN A 345 -3.01 -3.08 9.49
C ASN A 345 -4.17 -2.63 8.58
N CYS A 346 -5.06 -3.57 8.21
CA CYS A 346 -6.18 -3.32 7.30
C CYS A 346 -7.28 -2.48 7.95
N PRO A 347 -8.08 -1.72 7.18
CA PRO A 347 -9.27 -1.07 7.75
C PRO A 347 -10.22 -2.10 8.35
N THR A 348 -10.71 -1.81 9.54
CA THR A 348 -11.68 -2.65 10.27
C THR A 348 -13.10 -2.06 10.19
N ARG A 349 -13.21 -0.74 10.06
CA ARG A 349 -14.48 0.00 9.96
C ARG A 349 -14.94 0.19 8.51
N ALA A 350 -16.20 0.60 8.37
CA ALA A 350 -16.78 0.93 7.08
C ALA A 350 -16.46 2.37 6.65
N TYR A 351 -16.07 2.54 5.39
CA TYR A 351 -15.83 3.82 4.71
C TYR A 351 -16.65 3.88 3.43
N PRO A 352 -17.95 4.17 3.53
CA PRO A 352 -18.87 4.16 2.38
C PRO A 352 -18.38 4.96 1.19
N GLY A 353 -18.42 4.36 0.00
CA GLY A 353 -18.03 4.99 -1.26
C GLY A 353 -16.52 5.10 -1.52
N VAL A 354 -15.66 4.76 -0.55
CA VAL A 354 -14.22 4.61 -0.80
C VAL A 354 -13.96 3.25 -1.44
N TRP A 355 -13.35 3.25 -2.62
CA TRP A 355 -12.99 2.03 -3.34
C TRP A 355 -11.61 1.52 -2.92
N GLU A 356 -11.46 0.21 -2.78
CA GLU A 356 -10.16 -0.46 -2.76
C GLU A 356 -9.93 -1.15 -4.11
N VAL A 357 -8.77 -0.88 -4.71
CA VAL A 357 -8.28 -1.61 -5.89
C VAL A 357 -7.14 -2.53 -5.44
N PRO A 358 -7.47 -3.79 -5.08
CA PRO A 358 -6.54 -4.68 -4.41
C PRO A 358 -5.38 -5.08 -5.32
N LEU A 359 -4.19 -5.15 -4.73
CA LEU A 359 -2.99 -5.64 -5.42
C LEU A 359 -3.00 -7.16 -5.41
N ASN A 360 -3.56 -7.75 -6.47
CA ASN A 360 -3.52 -9.18 -6.70
C ASN A 360 -2.10 -9.64 -7.02
N GLN A 361 -1.49 -10.42 -6.12
CA GLN A 361 -0.11 -10.89 -6.28
C GLN A 361 0.11 -11.69 -7.58
N LEU A 362 1.23 -11.45 -8.25
CA LEU A 362 1.70 -12.17 -9.42
C LEU A 362 2.37 -13.49 -9.01
N LEU A 363 2.13 -14.56 -9.78
CA LEU A 363 2.84 -15.84 -9.65
C LEU A 363 4.12 -15.85 -10.47
N ILE A 364 5.21 -16.35 -9.90
CA ILE A 364 6.42 -16.70 -10.63
C ILE A 364 7.10 -17.93 -10.02
N GLY A 365 7.06 -19.04 -10.75
CA GLY A 365 7.49 -20.33 -10.19
C GLY A 365 6.68 -20.63 -8.92
N ASP A 366 7.36 -20.80 -7.80
CA ASP A 366 6.75 -21.02 -6.48
C ASP A 366 6.66 -19.73 -5.62
N TYR A 367 7.01 -18.57 -6.18
CA TYR A 367 7.02 -17.28 -5.48
C TYR A 367 5.84 -16.40 -5.89
N THR A 368 5.40 -15.55 -4.96
CA THR A 368 4.38 -14.52 -5.22
C THR A 368 4.93 -13.14 -4.88
N CYS A 369 4.49 -12.13 -5.62
CA CYS A 369 4.93 -10.74 -5.45
C CYS A 369 3.81 -9.78 -5.82
N ALA A 370 3.63 -8.69 -5.07
CA ALA A 370 2.64 -7.65 -5.37
C ALA A 370 3.17 -6.65 -6.41
N MET A 371 4.40 -6.19 -6.21
CA MET A 371 5.12 -5.34 -7.16
C MET A 371 6.08 -6.17 -8.00
N VAL A 372 6.29 -5.78 -9.26
CA VAL A 372 7.15 -6.55 -10.18
C VAL A 372 8.62 -6.53 -9.73
N GLU A 373 9.09 -5.46 -9.09
CA GLU A 373 10.46 -5.41 -8.55
C GLU A 373 10.68 -6.27 -7.30
N GLN A 374 9.60 -6.66 -6.60
CA GLN A 374 9.66 -7.58 -5.46
C GLN A 374 9.75 -9.04 -5.91
N CYS A 375 9.44 -9.33 -7.18
CA CYS A 375 9.63 -10.65 -7.75
C CYS A 375 11.14 -10.98 -7.83
N PRO A 376 11.52 -12.27 -7.91
CA PRO A 376 12.92 -12.67 -7.99
C PRO A 376 13.71 -11.91 -9.07
N SER A 377 14.90 -11.41 -8.75
CA SER A 377 15.65 -10.48 -9.60
C SER A 377 16.55 -11.15 -10.65
N SER A 378 16.72 -12.47 -10.60
CA SER A 378 17.62 -13.24 -11.48
C SER A 378 16.93 -13.82 -12.72
N LEU A 379 15.92 -13.14 -13.25
CA LEU A 379 15.12 -13.63 -14.36
C LEU A 379 15.70 -13.22 -15.71
N THR A 380 15.65 -14.15 -16.66
CA THR A 380 15.89 -13.87 -18.07
C THR A 380 14.68 -13.17 -18.71
N GLY A 381 14.88 -12.51 -19.85
CA GLY A 381 13.77 -11.85 -20.57
C GLY A 381 12.65 -12.81 -21.00
N GLU A 382 13.00 -14.07 -21.30
CA GLU A 382 12.00 -15.09 -21.60
C GLU A 382 11.17 -15.48 -20.37
N GLU A 383 11.81 -15.59 -19.20
CA GLU A 383 11.11 -15.88 -17.94
C GLU A 383 10.21 -14.73 -17.51
N ILE A 384 10.63 -13.47 -17.72
CA ILE A 384 9.80 -12.29 -17.47
C ILE A 384 8.58 -12.29 -18.38
N TYR A 385 8.77 -12.52 -19.68
CA TYR A 385 7.64 -12.61 -20.62
C TYR A 385 6.69 -13.76 -20.24
N LYS A 386 7.23 -14.93 -19.86
CA LYS A 386 6.43 -16.07 -19.39
C LYS A 386 5.66 -15.74 -18.11
N MET A 387 6.26 -15.04 -17.15
CA MET A 387 5.60 -14.59 -15.93
C MET A 387 4.45 -13.62 -16.25
N LEU A 388 4.68 -12.61 -17.11
CA LEU A 388 3.64 -11.67 -17.51
C LEU A 388 2.47 -12.39 -18.20
N MET A 389 2.76 -13.30 -19.13
CA MET A 389 1.76 -14.08 -19.85
C MET A 389 1.03 -15.10 -18.95
N LEU A 390 1.72 -15.70 -17.98
CA LEU A 390 1.13 -16.61 -16.98
C LEU A 390 0.07 -15.87 -16.17
N ASN A 391 0.41 -14.69 -15.63
CA ASN A 391 -0.51 -13.90 -14.82
C ASN A 391 -1.63 -13.29 -15.66
N PHE A 392 -1.36 -12.85 -16.88
CA PHE A 392 -2.41 -12.47 -17.82
C PHE A 392 -3.42 -13.60 -18.02
N LYS A 393 -2.96 -14.82 -18.34
CA LYS A 393 -3.84 -15.98 -18.52
C LYS A 393 -4.62 -16.33 -17.26
N ARG A 394 -4.01 -16.20 -16.07
CA ARG A 394 -4.70 -16.42 -14.79
C ARG A 394 -5.93 -15.54 -14.67
N HIS A 395 -5.81 -14.23 -14.93
CA HIS A 395 -6.94 -13.31 -14.89
C HIS A 395 -7.92 -13.58 -16.05
N TYR A 396 -7.39 -13.68 -17.27
CA TYR A 396 -8.15 -13.76 -18.51
C TYR A 396 -9.01 -15.02 -18.65
N LEU A 397 -8.53 -16.15 -18.13
CA LEU A 397 -9.21 -17.46 -18.22
C LEU A 397 -10.07 -17.79 -17.00
N THR A 398 -10.06 -16.97 -15.95
CA THR A 398 -10.87 -17.18 -14.74
C THR A 398 -12.04 -16.19 -14.70
N ASN A 399 -11.98 -15.15 -13.87
CA ASN A 399 -13.06 -14.20 -13.65
C ASN A 399 -12.81 -12.83 -14.31
N ARG A 400 -11.72 -12.65 -15.05
CA ARG A 400 -11.32 -11.39 -15.71
C ARG A 400 -11.19 -10.17 -14.77
N ALA A 401 -10.96 -10.41 -13.48
CA ALA A 401 -10.58 -9.34 -12.56
C ALA A 401 -9.39 -8.54 -13.12
N PRO A 402 -9.31 -7.21 -12.88
CA PRO A 402 -8.25 -6.37 -13.44
C PRO A 402 -6.86 -6.92 -13.11
N LEU A 403 -6.00 -7.03 -14.12
CA LEU A 403 -4.60 -7.38 -13.93
C LEU A 403 -3.82 -6.10 -13.58
N GLY A 404 -3.33 -6.03 -12.35
CA GLY A 404 -2.39 -4.97 -11.93
C GLY A 404 -0.96 -5.34 -12.29
N LEU A 405 -0.28 -4.45 -13.03
CA LEU A 405 1.15 -4.51 -13.29
C LEU A 405 1.79 -3.26 -12.68
N HIS A 406 2.32 -3.43 -11.47
CA HIS A 406 2.82 -2.33 -10.64
C HIS A 406 4.35 -2.33 -10.65
N PHE A 407 4.94 -1.18 -10.97
CA PHE A 407 6.37 -1.05 -11.18
C PHE A 407 6.98 0.14 -10.45
N ASN A 408 8.19 -0.04 -9.92
CA ASN A 408 9.15 1.04 -9.84
C ASN A 408 9.89 1.23 -11.19
N SER A 409 10.02 2.47 -11.66
CA SER A 409 10.73 2.79 -12.93
C SER A 409 12.16 2.24 -13.00
N MET A 410 12.81 2.04 -11.84
CA MET A 410 14.13 1.45 -11.74
C MET A 410 14.23 0.03 -12.31
N TRP A 411 13.14 -0.74 -12.29
CA TRP A 411 13.09 -2.08 -12.86
C TRP A 411 13.41 -2.10 -14.36
N PHE A 412 13.04 -1.04 -15.07
CA PHE A 412 13.27 -0.88 -16.51
C PHE A 412 14.70 -0.43 -16.85
N ARG A 413 15.58 -0.17 -15.88
CA ARG A 413 16.99 0.10 -16.19
C ARG A 413 17.69 -1.10 -16.85
N ASN A 414 17.15 -2.31 -16.68
CA ASN A 414 17.61 -3.49 -17.40
C ASN A 414 16.96 -3.54 -18.80
N PRO A 415 17.73 -3.43 -19.90
CA PRO A 415 17.18 -3.48 -21.26
C PRO A 415 16.42 -4.77 -21.57
N THR A 416 16.77 -5.87 -20.90
CA THR A 416 16.09 -7.17 -21.05
C THR A 416 14.65 -7.11 -20.51
N HIS A 417 14.44 -6.36 -19.42
CA HIS A 417 13.13 -6.18 -18.82
C HIS A 417 12.23 -5.33 -19.73
N ILE A 418 12.77 -4.21 -20.25
CA ILE A 418 12.06 -3.38 -21.24
C ILE A 418 11.64 -4.23 -22.43
N TYR A 419 12.57 -4.95 -23.06
CA TYR A 419 12.27 -5.77 -24.24
C TYR A 419 11.19 -6.83 -23.98
N ALA A 420 11.27 -7.53 -22.84
CA ALA A 420 10.28 -8.53 -22.47
C ALA A 420 8.90 -7.92 -22.23
N PHE A 421 8.85 -6.75 -21.60
CA PHE A 421 7.60 -6.03 -21.33
C PHE A 421 6.99 -5.45 -22.62
N GLU A 422 7.77 -4.83 -23.49
CA GLU A 422 7.30 -4.33 -24.79
C GLU A 422 6.74 -5.47 -25.64
N LYS A 423 7.44 -6.62 -25.68
CA LYS A 423 6.93 -7.80 -26.36
C LYS A 423 5.59 -8.27 -25.79
N PHE A 424 5.45 -8.28 -24.46
CA PHE A 424 4.18 -8.59 -23.81
C PHE A 424 3.08 -7.59 -24.21
N LEU A 425 3.35 -6.28 -24.15
CA LEU A 425 2.39 -5.26 -24.56
C LEU A 425 1.93 -5.47 -26.01
N ASP A 426 2.88 -5.62 -26.92
CA ASP A 426 2.60 -5.74 -28.34
C ASP A 426 1.78 -7.01 -28.62
N ASP A 427 2.10 -8.15 -28.01
CA ASP A 427 1.32 -9.39 -28.16
C ASP A 427 -0.11 -9.26 -27.61
N ILE A 428 -0.29 -8.62 -26.45
CA ILE A 428 -1.60 -8.45 -25.82
C ILE A 428 -2.48 -7.45 -26.56
N LEU A 429 -1.90 -6.39 -27.15
CA LEU A 429 -2.63 -5.39 -27.93
C LEU A 429 -3.29 -5.95 -29.20
N HIS A 430 -2.92 -7.17 -29.64
CA HIS A 430 -3.61 -7.85 -30.74
C HIS A 430 -4.98 -8.43 -30.32
N LEU A 431 -5.28 -8.49 -29.02
CA LEU A 431 -6.55 -9.03 -28.50
C LEU A 431 -7.61 -7.93 -28.47
N SER A 432 -8.76 -8.19 -29.11
CA SER A 432 -9.84 -7.21 -29.25
C SER A 432 -10.67 -7.00 -27.98
N ASP A 433 -10.50 -7.86 -26.97
CA ASP A 433 -11.23 -7.84 -25.71
C ASP A 433 -10.38 -7.48 -24.49
N VAL A 434 -9.16 -6.96 -24.72
CA VAL A 434 -8.23 -6.49 -23.68
C VAL A 434 -8.05 -4.98 -23.77
N TYR A 435 -8.09 -4.31 -22.62
CA TYR A 435 -7.96 -2.86 -22.51
C TYR A 435 -6.92 -2.49 -21.45
N PHE A 436 -5.95 -1.67 -21.83
CA PHE A 436 -5.04 -1.00 -20.91
C PHE A 436 -5.70 0.28 -20.40
N THR A 437 -6.11 0.26 -19.13
CA THR A 437 -6.88 1.33 -18.49
C THR A 437 -6.07 1.96 -17.37
N THR A 438 -6.40 3.21 -17.04
CA THR A 438 -5.96 3.75 -15.75
C THR A 438 -6.74 3.09 -14.61
N THR A 439 -6.30 3.31 -13.38
CA THR A 439 -6.95 2.76 -12.19
C THR A 439 -8.34 3.36 -12.01
N HIS A 440 -8.48 4.68 -12.17
CA HIS A 440 -9.77 5.35 -12.16
C HIS A 440 -10.69 4.87 -13.28
N GLN A 441 -10.19 4.68 -14.50
CA GLN A 441 -11.00 4.12 -15.59
C GLN A 441 -11.55 2.72 -15.28
N THR A 442 -10.77 1.91 -14.56
CA THR A 442 -11.21 0.60 -14.07
C THR A 442 -12.37 0.76 -13.09
N ILE A 443 -12.28 1.70 -12.15
CA ILE A 443 -13.37 2.02 -11.22
C ILE A 443 -14.61 2.55 -11.94
N GLU A 444 -14.46 3.39 -12.96
CA GLU A 444 -15.62 3.87 -13.74
C GLU A 444 -16.33 2.72 -14.46
N TRP A 445 -15.60 1.70 -14.92
CA TRP A 445 -16.21 0.46 -15.40
C TRP A 445 -16.86 -0.34 -14.26
N MET A 446 -16.25 -0.41 -13.08
CA MET A 446 -16.87 -1.05 -11.90
C MET A 446 -18.21 -0.43 -11.54
N LYS A 447 -18.28 0.91 -11.55
CA LYS A 447 -19.51 1.68 -11.29
C LYS A 447 -20.60 1.41 -12.33
N LYS A 448 -20.21 1.14 -13.57
CA LYS A 448 -21.13 0.85 -14.68
C LYS A 448 -20.60 -0.29 -15.55
N PRO A 449 -20.73 -1.56 -15.10
CA PRO A 449 -20.20 -2.72 -15.81
C PRO A 449 -20.82 -2.78 -17.21
N THR A 450 -19.96 -2.71 -18.22
CA THR A 450 -20.35 -2.60 -19.62
C THR A 450 -19.74 -3.76 -20.39
N GLY A 451 -20.58 -4.50 -21.12
CA GLY A 451 -20.13 -5.66 -21.88
C GLY A 451 -19.27 -5.28 -23.09
N ILE A 452 -18.43 -6.20 -23.56
CA ILE A 452 -17.39 -5.96 -24.57
C ILE A 452 -17.92 -5.29 -25.86
N ASN A 453 -19.13 -5.66 -26.30
CA ASN A 453 -19.74 -5.14 -27.52
C ASN A 453 -20.13 -3.66 -27.42
N GLU A 454 -20.32 -3.14 -26.20
CA GLU A 454 -20.74 -1.76 -25.93
C GLU A 454 -19.56 -0.86 -25.51
N LEU A 455 -18.37 -1.41 -25.27
CA LEU A 455 -17.21 -0.65 -24.79
C LEU A 455 -16.66 0.36 -25.78
N SER A 456 -16.89 0.13 -27.08
CA SER A 456 -16.49 1.11 -28.11
C SER A 456 -17.13 2.49 -27.89
N SER A 457 -18.30 2.56 -27.25
CA SER A 457 -19.01 3.79 -26.91
C SER A 457 -19.03 4.09 -25.41
N PHE A 458 -18.29 3.35 -24.59
CA PHE A 458 -18.20 3.59 -23.15
C PHE A 458 -17.42 4.88 -22.89
N GLU A 459 -18.16 5.93 -22.51
CA GLU A 459 -17.69 7.32 -22.42
C GLU A 459 -16.43 7.48 -21.54
N PRO A 460 -16.33 6.87 -20.33
CA PRO A 460 -15.16 7.05 -19.46
C PRO A 460 -13.84 6.55 -20.07
N TRP A 461 -13.90 5.68 -21.08
CA TRP A 461 -12.72 5.15 -21.77
C TRP A 461 -12.42 5.85 -23.10
N GLN A 462 -13.21 6.86 -23.48
CA GLN A 462 -12.98 7.61 -24.69
C GLN A 462 -11.85 8.64 -24.53
N CYS A 463 -11.16 8.90 -25.64
CA CYS A 463 -10.01 9.79 -25.73
C CYS A 463 -10.36 11.15 -26.37
N HIS A 464 -11.56 11.69 -26.10
CA HIS A 464 -11.97 13.03 -26.53
C HIS A 464 -10.93 14.10 -26.15
N PRO A 465 -10.71 15.17 -26.91
CA PRO A 465 -9.77 16.23 -26.51
C PRO A 465 -10.09 16.79 -25.11
N ARG A 466 -9.06 17.02 -24.27
CA ARG A 466 -9.25 17.72 -22.99
C ARG A 466 -9.41 19.21 -23.25
N ASP A 467 -10.37 19.83 -22.57
CA ASP A 467 -10.45 21.29 -22.47
C ASP A 467 -9.48 21.75 -21.37
N LEU A 468 -8.25 22.10 -21.78
CA LEU A 468 -7.18 22.58 -20.90
C LEU A 468 -7.05 24.09 -21.02
N ALA A 469 -7.06 24.77 -19.89
CA ALA A 469 -6.75 26.19 -19.83
C ALA A 469 -5.27 26.43 -20.21
N PRO A 470 -4.90 27.62 -20.70
CA PRO A 470 -3.51 27.87 -21.14
C PRO A 470 -2.43 27.62 -20.08
N HIS A 471 -2.74 27.80 -18.80
CA HIS A 471 -1.82 27.54 -17.69
C HIS A 471 -1.74 26.05 -17.29
N GLU A 472 -2.71 25.24 -17.73
CA GLU A 472 -2.77 23.79 -17.50
C GLU A 472 -1.94 23.03 -18.53
N ILE A 473 -1.55 23.67 -19.63
CA ILE A 473 -0.67 23.09 -20.66
C ILE A 473 0.79 23.17 -20.19
N ALA A 474 1.48 22.03 -20.23
CA ALA A 474 2.89 21.93 -19.89
C ALA A 474 3.72 22.87 -20.79
N CYS A 475 4.52 23.72 -20.14
CA CYS A 475 5.41 24.65 -20.82
C CYS A 475 6.61 23.93 -21.47
N GLU A 476 7.15 24.55 -22.52
CA GLU A 476 8.37 24.08 -23.18
C GLU A 476 9.64 24.35 -22.34
N MET A 477 9.67 25.47 -21.62
CA MET A 477 10.82 25.91 -20.81
C MET A 477 10.39 26.08 -19.35
N PRO A 478 10.59 25.06 -18.50
CA PRO A 478 10.25 25.16 -17.09
C PRO A 478 11.27 25.98 -16.29
N ASN A 479 10.82 26.56 -15.19
CA ASN A 479 11.67 27.14 -14.17
C ASN A 479 12.33 26.02 -13.35
N THR A 480 13.63 26.15 -13.09
CA THR A 480 14.38 25.27 -12.17
C THR A 480 14.72 26.05 -10.90
N CYS A 481 13.96 25.80 -9.85
CA CYS A 481 14.00 26.55 -8.61
C CYS A 481 14.97 25.89 -7.62
N LYS A 482 16.06 26.57 -7.26
CA LYS A 482 16.94 26.14 -6.15
C LYS A 482 16.40 26.69 -4.83
N LEU A 483 15.81 25.81 -4.03
CA LEU A 483 15.01 26.17 -2.86
C LEU A 483 15.65 25.65 -1.58
N SER A 484 15.63 26.43 -0.51
CA SER A 484 16.06 25.97 0.80
C SER A 484 14.94 25.17 1.48
N SER A 485 15.33 24.11 2.19
CA SER A 485 14.43 23.37 3.08
C SER A 485 14.99 23.41 4.51
N ARG A 486 14.21 23.98 5.44
CA ARG A 486 14.57 23.99 6.87
C ARG A 486 14.57 22.57 7.45
N VAL A 487 13.59 21.76 7.05
CA VAL A 487 13.40 20.38 7.53
C VAL A 487 14.54 19.48 7.05
N LEU A 488 14.85 19.52 5.74
CA LEU A 488 15.90 18.69 5.14
C LEU A 488 17.32 19.25 5.34
N LYS A 489 17.44 20.41 6.02
CA LYS A 489 18.70 21.13 6.29
C LYS A 489 19.61 21.27 5.07
N SER A 490 19.01 21.39 3.89
CA SER A 490 19.74 21.39 2.61
C SER A 490 18.90 22.07 1.51
N TYR A 491 19.54 22.32 0.37
CA TYR A 491 18.84 22.81 -0.81
C TYR A 491 18.24 21.65 -1.61
N ARG A 492 17.09 21.91 -2.22
CA ARG A 492 16.40 21.03 -3.17
C ARG A 492 16.09 21.79 -4.44
N TYR A 493 15.97 21.06 -5.53
CA TYR A 493 15.54 21.60 -6.81
C TYR A 493 14.08 21.23 -7.06
N LEU A 494 13.31 22.18 -7.55
CA LEU A 494 11.93 21.98 -7.99
C LEU A 494 11.81 22.52 -9.41
N THR A 495 11.35 21.69 -10.33
CA THR A 495 11.14 22.07 -11.72
C THR A 495 9.64 22.20 -11.99
N THR A 496 9.20 23.36 -12.49
CA THR A 496 7.78 23.69 -12.68
C THR A 496 7.59 24.76 -13.76
N CYS A 497 6.41 24.81 -14.37
CA CYS A 497 6.01 25.89 -15.29
C CYS A 497 5.54 27.17 -14.58
N PHE A 498 5.44 27.13 -13.25
CA PHE A 498 4.98 28.24 -12.43
C PHE A 498 6.14 29.01 -11.79
N ASP A 499 5.83 30.14 -11.15
CA ASP A 499 6.81 30.90 -10.40
C ASP A 499 7.41 30.07 -9.25
N CYS A 500 8.71 30.26 -9.02
CA CYS A 500 9.41 29.59 -7.94
C CYS A 500 8.84 29.99 -6.57
N PRO A 501 8.55 29.03 -5.67
CA PRO A 501 8.17 29.34 -4.30
C PRO A 501 9.35 29.91 -3.52
N LYS A 502 9.09 30.42 -2.31
CA LYS A 502 10.16 31.01 -1.47
C LYS A 502 11.02 29.94 -0.82
N GLN A 503 10.41 28.83 -0.42
CA GLN A 503 11.05 27.66 0.16
C GLN A 503 10.62 26.40 -0.56
N TYR A 504 11.35 25.30 -0.33
CA TYR A 504 10.99 24.01 -0.89
C TYR A 504 9.68 23.53 -0.24
N PRO A 505 8.62 23.27 -1.03
CA PRO A 505 7.39 22.68 -0.51
C PRO A 505 7.68 21.39 0.24
N TRP A 506 7.04 21.17 1.37
CA TRP A 506 7.25 19.97 2.18
C TRP A 506 6.05 19.70 3.09
N PHE A 507 6.15 18.65 3.91
CA PHE A 507 5.21 18.32 4.98
C PHE A 507 4.91 19.56 5.84
N ARG A 508 3.61 19.89 6.00
CA ARG A 508 3.08 21.09 6.68
C ARG A 508 3.50 22.45 6.09
N ASN A 509 4.05 22.46 4.88
CA ASN A 509 4.39 23.67 4.11
C ASN A 509 4.31 23.37 2.61
N GLU A 510 3.16 22.85 2.18
CA GLU A 510 2.88 22.35 0.83
C GLU A 510 2.95 23.45 -0.26
N PHE A 511 2.91 24.72 0.12
CA PHE A 511 3.05 25.85 -0.80
C PHE A 511 4.41 26.56 -0.77
N GLY A 512 5.33 26.14 0.12
CA GLY A 512 6.67 26.72 0.23
C GLY A 512 6.68 28.24 0.53
N ARG A 513 5.81 28.69 1.45
CA ARG A 513 5.58 30.14 1.72
C ARG A 513 6.47 30.74 2.81
N ASP A 514 6.97 29.91 3.72
CA ASP A 514 7.64 30.32 4.97
C ASP A 514 9.03 30.95 4.84
#